data_AF-A0A149UVH8-F1
#
_entry.id   AF-A0A149UVH8-F1
#
_cell.length_a   1.000
_cell.length_b   1.000
_cell.length_c   1.000
_cell.angle_alpha   90.00
_cell.angle_beta   90.00
_cell.angle_gamma   90.00
#
_symmetry.space_group_name_H-M   'P 1'
#
loop_
_entity.id
_entity.type
_entity.pdbx_description
1 polymer ?
#
loop_
_entity_poly.entity_id
_entity_poly.type
_entity_poly.pdbx_seq_one_letter_code
_entity_poly.pdbx_strand_id
1 'polypeptide(L)' 'MLDITHEKCPMTFVRTRLALDGMAQGGLLAVRLKGEEPHKNVRRSVLALGHSILSEQAEEDGSVVLTILKKDPAPAG' A
#
# COMPACT_ATOMS: atom_id res chain seq x y z
N MET A 1 -2.99 -8.96 -5.21
CA MET A 1 -1.86 -8.11 -5.63
C MET A 1 -2.43 -6.96 -6.43
N LEU A 2 -1.98 -5.73 -6.16
CA LEU A 2 -2.41 -4.49 -6.81
C LEU A 2 -1.20 -3.90 -7.52
N ASP A 3 -1.30 -3.67 -8.82
CA ASP A 3 -0.25 -3.00 -9.60
C ASP A 3 -0.68 -1.56 -9.88
N ILE A 4 0.10 -0.59 -9.40
CA ILE A 4 -0.10 0.85 -9.60
C ILE A 4 1.14 1.52 -10.22
N THR A 5 2.02 0.74 -10.84
CA THR A 5 3.27 1.24 -11.46
C THR A 5 3.05 2.30 -12.54
N HIS A 6 1.88 2.31 -13.17
CA HIS A 6 1.49 3.26 -14.22
C HIS A 6 0.52 4.35 -13.72
N GLU A 7 0.12 4.27 -12.45
CA GLU A 7 -0.83 5.20 -11.87
C GLU A 7 -0.09 6.45 -11.36
N LYS A 8 -0.73 7.61 -11.54
CA LYS A 8 -0.22 8.88 -11.02
C LYS A 8 -0.99 9.30 -9.77
N CYS A 9 -0.43 10.17 -8.96
CA CYS A 9 -1.16 10.78 -7.86
C CYS A 9 -2.42 11.52 -8.40
N PRO A 10 -3.58 11.43 -7.72
CA PRO A 10 -3.82 10.74 -6.44
C PRO A 10 -4.22 9.25 -6.57
N MET A 11 -4.28 8.70 -7.78
CA MET A 11 -4.82 7.35 -8.03
C MET A 11 -4.02 6.24 -7.35
N THR A 12 -2.70 6.41 -7.19
CA THR A 12 -1.83 5.49 -6.42
C THR A 12 -2.34 5.27 -5.00
N PHE A 13 -2.75 6.34 -4.32
CA PHE A 13 -3.34 6.28 -2.99
C PHE A 13 -4.77 5.74 -3.02
N VAL A 14 -5.62 6.27 -3.92
CA VAL A 14 -7.03 5.89 -4.01
C VAL A 14 -7.18 4.39 -4.25
N ARG A 15 -6.44 3.81 -5.20
CA ARG A 15 -6.49 2.37 -5.48
C ARG A 15 -5.99 1.53 -4.32
N THR A 16 -4.91 1.95 -3.64
CA THR A 16 -4.39 1.22 -2.48
C THR A 16 -5.42 1.21 -1.35
N ARG A 17 -6.06 2.35 -1.07
CA ARG A 17 -7.11 2.44 -0.06
C ARG A 17 -8.32 1.58 -0.41
N LEU A 18 -8.84 1.67 -1.63
CA LEU A 18 -9.99 0.86 -2.06
C LEU A 18 -9.71 -0.64 -1.97
N ALA A 19 -8.50 -1.06 -2.34
CA ALA A 19 -8.08 -2.46 -2.20
C ALA A 19 -8.05 -2.89 -0.73
N LEU A 20 -7.51 -2.06 0.16
CA LEU A 20 -7.53 -2.33 1.60
C LEU A 20 -8.95 -2.33 2.16
N ASP A 21 -9.80 -1.38 1.80
CA ASP A 21 -11.18 -1.25 2.28
C ASP A 21 -12.00 -2.50 1.93
N GLY A 22 -11.83 -3.06 0.73
CA GLY A 22 -12.52 -4.29 0.29
C GLY A 22 -11.98 -5.61 0.87
N MET A 23 -10.87 -5.60 1.61
CA MET A 23 -10.25 -6.82 2.14
C MET A 23 -10.73 -7.18 3.55
N ALA A 24 -10.70 -8.48 3.88
CA ALA A 24 -10.89 -8.95 5.25
C ALA A 24 -9.75 -8.52 6.16
N GLN A 25 -10.04 -8.35 7.46
CA GLN A 25 -9.05 -8.07 8.48
C GLN A 25 -8.00 -9.19 8.55
N GLY A 26 -6.73 -8.81 8.75
CA GLY A 26 -5.61 -9.75 8.67
C GLY A 26 -5.19 -10.10 7.24
N GLY A 27 -5.87 -9.56 6.23
CA GLY A 27 -5.53 -9.77 4.83
C GLY A 27 -4.19 -9.13 4.44
N LEU A 28 -3.49 -9.79 3.52
CA LEU A 28 -2.23 -9.34 2.95
C LEU A 28 -2.42 -8.75 1.55
N LEU A 29 -2.03 -7.49 1.38
CA LEU A 29 -2.06 -6.79 0.10
C LEU A 29 -0.63 -6.53 -0.38
N ALA A 30 -0.25 -7.17 -1.47
CA ALA A 30 0.95 -6.79 -2.22
C ALA A 30 0.62 -5.64 -3.18
N VAL A 31 1.34 -4.53 -3.08
CA VAL A 31 1.20 -3.34 -3.95
C VAL A 31 2.50 -3.10 -4.69
N ARG A 32 2.48 -3.20 -6.02
CA ARG A 32 3.62 -2.86 -6.87
C ARG A 32 3.49 -1.42 -7.35
N LEU A 33 4.54 -0.64 -7.15
CA LEU A 33 4.56 0.79 -7.48
C LEU A 33 5.95 1.18 -8.00
N LYS A 34 6.02 2.24 -8.80
CA LYS A 34 7.28 2.68 -9.42
C LYS A 34 7.57 4.14 -9.06
N GLY A 35 8.82 4.40 -8.66
CA GLY A 35 9.27 5.73 -8.26
C GLY A 35 9.17 5.99 -6.74
N GLU A 36 10.05 6.87 -6.25
CA GLU A 36 10.17 7.18 -4.82
C GLU A 36 8.96 7.93 -4.24
N GLU A 37 8.33 8.80 -5.02
CA GLU A 37 7.22 9.63 -4.53
C GLU A 37 5.95 8.80 -4.25
N PRO A 38 5.47 7.93 -5.18
CA PRO A 38 4.40 6.97 -4.88
C PRO A 38 4.73 6.06 -3.71
N HIS A 39 5.98 5.63 -3.58
CA HIS A 39 6.43 4.75 -2.49
C HIS A 39 6.25 5.42 -1.13
N LYS A 40 6.81 6.61 -0.96
CA LYS A 40 6.71 7.41 0.27
C LYS A 40 5.27 7.74 0.61
N ASN A 41 4.47 8.12 -0.38
CA ASN A 41 3.06 8.48 -0.19
C ASN A 41 2.21 7.27 0.24
N VAL A 42 2.31 6.14 -0.47
CA VAL A 42 1.57 4.92 -0.12
C VAL A 42 1.98 4.41 1.25
N ARG A 43 3.29 4.36 1.54
CA ARG A 43 3.81 3.96 2.85
C ARG A 43 3.25 4.82 3.97
N ARG A 44 3.29 6.15 3.83
CA ARG A 44 2.74 7.08 4.82
C ARG A 44 1.25 6.87 5.03
N SER A 45 0.49 6.72 3.95
CA SER A 45 -0.96 6.50 4.01
C SER A 45 -1.33 5.20 4.70
N VAL A 46 -0.64 4.10 4.40
CA VAL A 46 -0.86 2.79 5.03
C VAL A 46 -0.63 2.87 6.54
N LEU A 47 0.45 3.53 6.96
CA LEU A 47 0.75 3.74 8.39
C LEU A 47 -0.27 4.68 9.05
N ALA A 48 -0.69 5.74 8.37
CA ALA A 48 -1.70 6.68 8.87
C ALA A 48 -3.08 6.03 9.04
N LEU A 49 -3.41 5.04 8.22
CA LEU A 49 -4.62 4.22 8.34
C LEU A 49 -4.52 3.15 9.45
N GLY A 50 -3.38 3.03 10.14
CA GLY A 50 -3.16 2.05 11.19
C GLY A 50 -2.80 0.64 10.69
N HIS A 51 -2.54 0.48 9.40
CA HIS A 51 -2.08 -0.78 8.82
C HIS A 51 -0.57 -0.96 9.00
N SER A 52 -0.07 -2.18 8.76
CA SER A 52 1.35 -2.49 8.90
C SER A 52 1.97 -2.89 7.58
N ILE A 53 3.23 -2.50 7.37
CA ILE A 53 4.03 -2.94 6.23
C ILE A 53 4.87 -4.10 6.72
N LEU A 54 4.74 -5.26 6.08
CA LEU A 54 5.48 -6.48 6.41
C LEU A 54 6.79 -6.59 5.63
N SER A 55 6.81 -6.12 4.38
CA SER A 55 7.98 -6.23 3.52
C SER A 55 7.96 -5.18 2.42
N GLU A 56 9.16 -4.81 1.96
CA GLU A 56 9.40 -3.90 0.85
C GLU A 56 10.48 -4.55 -0.03
N GLN A 57 10.13 -4.95 -1.25
CA GLN A 57 11.05 -5.61 -2.17
C GLN A 57 11.25 -4.74 -3.39
N ALA A 58 12.50 -4.36 -3.68
CA ALA A 58 12.84 -3.65 -4.89
C ALA A 58 13.07 -4.64 -6.04
N GLU A 59 12.52 -4.33 -7.20
CA GLU A 59 12.60 -5.14 -8.42
C GLU A 59 13.65 -4.55 -9.37
N GLU A 60 14.19 -5.38 -10.26
CA GLU A 60 15.24 -4.98 -11.23
C GLU A 60 14.76 -3.90 -12.21
N ASP A 61 13.46 -3.77 -12.43
CA ASP A 61 12.85 -2.76 -13.30
C ASP A 61 12.67 -1.37 -12.64
N GLY A 62 13.17 -1.21 -11.40
CA GLY A 62 13.04 -0.02 -10.58
C GLY A 62 11.67 0.16 -9.93
N SER A 63 10.81 -0.86 -9.96
CA SER A 63 9.59 -0.89 -9.16
C SER A 63 9.85 -1.46 -7.77
N VAL A 64 8.92 -1.22 -6.85
CA VAL A 64 8.95 -1.72 -5.48
C VAL A 64 7.63 -2.41 -5.19
N VAL A 65 7.69 -3.61 -4.62
CA VAL A 65 6.55 -4.37 -4.11
C VAL A 65 6.47 -4.19 -2.60
N LEU A 66 5.41 -3.51 -2.14
CA LEU A 66 5.08 -3.37 -0.72
C LEU A 66 4.10 -4.47 -0.32
N THR A 67 4.43 -5.22 0.74
CA THR A 67 3.47 -6.15 1.37
C THR A 67 2.86 -5.48 2.58
N ILE A 68 1.55 -5.24 2.53
CA ILE A 68 0.77 -4.57 3.57
C ILE A 68 -0.11 -5.59 4.27
N LEU A 69 -0.10 -5.58 5.59
CA LEU A 69 -1.05 -6.28 6.44
C LEU A 69 -2.17 -5.32 6.84
N LYS A 70 -3.40 -5.62 6.43
CA LYS A 70 -4.59 -4.93 6.91
C LYS A 70 -4.80 -5.28 8.38
N LYS A 71 -4.45 -4.33 9.25
CA LYS A 71 -4.85 -4.37 10.66
C LYS A 71 -6.20 -3.71 10.85
N ASP A 72 -6.87 -4.07 11.94
CA ASP A 72 -8.00 -3.26 12.44
C ASP A 72 -7.49 -1.84 12.63
N PRO A 73 -8.15 -0.80 12.09
CA PRO A 73 -7.92 0.54 12.61
C PRO A 73 -8.18 0.46 14.11
N ALA A 74 -7.13 0.70 14.91
CA ALA A 74 -7.28 0.75 16.36
C ALA A 74 -8.51 1.60 16.69
N PRO A 75 -9.41 1.16 17.59
CA PRO A 75 -10.54 1.99 17.96
C PRO A 75 -9.98 3.34 18.39
N ALA A 76 -10.42 4.40 17.72
CA ALA A 76 -10.15 5.76 18.15
C ALA A 76 -10.83 5.92 19.51
N GLY A 77 -10.10 5.60 20.57
CA GLY A 77 -10.49 5.84 21.95
C GLY A 77 -10.39 7.32 22.30
#